data_AF-A0A167BEG1-F1
#
_entry.id   AF-A0A167BEG1-F1
#
_cell.length_a   1.000
_cell.length_b   1.000
_cell.length_c   1.000
_cell.angle_alpha   90.00
_cell.angle_beta   90.00
_cell.angle_gamma   90.00
#
_symmetry.space_group_name_H-M   'P 1'
#
loop_
_entity.id
_entity.type
_entity.pdbx_description
1 polymer ?
#
loop_
_entity_poly.entity_id
_entity_poly.type
_entity_poly.pdbx_seq_one_letter_code
_entity_poly.pdbx_strand_id
1 'polypeptide(L)'
;MKGSPTPFTLLGLAGPLFLSQLVQTVIFTIDTLMLSNYSDLAVAAVGTVSQLLSTVNLLFGFATVGTGIVMSQLNGSGKRAEATGIAQTALIANLLLGGIASIVLFLFPEPILRAISLPEELIQYGTAFLSVTGLASFATAFIMTAEMTLRMNGMVKRMLLLSFTMVALNTVGNYMVLYEPFGLASYGVEGVAWVTFGSKLVGVALAVVLLIRAMGHTLFSVKGISLRLADLREIFKLGIPSAGENLSYSASQVVIMMIATLLGTTAITTKIYTQTLTGYIFLVSVSIGQATSIMIGHLIGAGDPEKARATGLRHLKIGLFLSVSVSLVLYLVSKPLMGLFTDDINVINMSANLILLSVLLEAARACNVIMIASLNASGEVKYPVMMGLILMWGVSIPAAYLFGIVWGHGIYGIWLAFIIDEWIRAYFMIRRWRSGKWRQIRLSAVNTNRTSTELQRDVGTI
;
A
#
# COMPACT_ATOMS: atom_id res chain seq x y z
N MET A 1 37.34 -9.92 0.61
CA MET A 1 35.99 -10.52 0.81
C MET A 1 35.09 -10.12 -0.35
N LYS A 2 34.86 -11.02 -1.32
CA LYS A 2 33.88 -10.81 -2.41
C LYS A 2 32.49 -10.88 -1.79
N GLY A 3 31.84 -9.73 -1.60
CA GLY A 3 30.51 -9.72 -1.01
C GLY A 3 29.52 -10.45 -1.91
N SER A 4 28.65 -11.24 -1.28
CA SER A 4 27.59 -11.97 -1.97
C SER A 4 26.79 -11.00 -2.85
N PRO A 5 26.57 -11.31 -4.13
CA PRO A 5 25.65 -10.54 -4.94
C PRO A 5 24.27 -10.62 -4.28
N THR A 6 23.55 -9.49 -4.21
CA THR A 6 22.12 -9.55 -3.90
C THR A 6 21.47 -10.49 -4.91
N PRO A 7 20.70 -11.50 -4.48
CA PRO A 7 20.10 -12.47 -5.41
C PRO A 7 19.04 -11.84 -6.34
N PHE A 8 18.77 -10.54 -6.18
CA PHE A 8 17.73 -9.81 -6.86
C PHE A 8 18.31 -8.68 -7.70
N THR A 9 17.73 -8.48 -8.88
CA THR A 9 17.92 -7.27 -9.67
C THR A 9 16.74 -6.33 -9.42
N LEU A 10 16.98 -5.01 -9.52
CA LEU A 10 15.90 -4.02 -9.34
C LEU A 10 14.72 -4.31 -10.28
N LEU A 11 14.99 -4.58 -11.56
CA LEU A 11 13.95 -4.87 -12.55
C LEU A 11 13.22 -6.19 -12.24
N GLY A 12 13.94 -7.21 -11.76
CA GLY A 12 13.37 -8.49 -11.37
C GLY A 12 12.37 -8.41 -10.20
N LEU A 13 12.47 -7.37 -9.36
CA LEU A 13 11.51 -7.08 -8.30
C LEU A 13 10.48 -6.02 -8.71
N ALA A 14 10.93 -4.87 -9.20
CA ALA A 14 10.07 -3.73 -9.49
C ALA A 14 9.08 -4.00 -10.63
N GLY A 15 9.45 -4.78 -11.65
CA GLY A 15 8.56 -5.10 -12.77
C GLY A 15 7.32 -5.90 -12.34
N PRO A 16 7.48 -7.07 -11.68
CA PRO A 16 6.34 -7.83 -11.15
C PRO A 16 5.52 -7.05 -10.11
N LEU A 17 6.18 -6.24 -9.27
CA LEU A 17 5.49 -5.37 -8.31
C LEU A 17 4.60 -4.33 -9.01
N PHE A 18 5.13 -3.66 -10.03
CA PHE A 18 4.38 -2.71 -10.85
C PHE A 18 3.19 -3.39 -11.53
N LEU A 19 3.42 -4.55 -12.16
CA LEU A 19 2.36 -5.30 -12.82
C LEU A 19 1.28 -5.74 -11.83
N SER A 20 1.65 -6.12 -10.61
CA SER A 20 0.70 -6.47 -9.54
C SER A 20 -0.21 -5.28 -9.20
N GLN A 21 0.36 -4.09 -9.03
CA GLN A 21 -0.43 -2.90 -8.73
C GLN A 21 -1.31 -2.49 -9.92
N LEU A 22 -0.78 -2.58 -11.14
CA LEU A 22 -1.51 -2.25 -12.36
C LEU A 22 -2.71 -3.19 -12.55
N VAL A 23 -2.51 -4.49 -12.40
CA VAL A 23 -3.58 -5.51 -12.49
C VAL A 23 -4.66 -5.24 -11.44
N GLN A 24 -4.28 -5.01 -10.19
CA GLN A 24 -5.27 -4.69 -9.14
C GLN A 24 -6.06 -3.43 -9.47
N THR A 25 -5.41 -2.39 -10.00
CA THR A 25 -6.05 -1.12 -10.37
C THR A 25 -7.03 -1.29 -11.54
N VAL A 26 -6.58 -1.96 -12.61
CA VAL A 26 -7.41 -2.21 -13.80
C VAL A 26 -8.64 -3.01 -13.43
N ILE A 27 -8.48 -4.03 -12.59
CA ILE A 27 -9.60 -4.91 -12.28
C ILE A 27 -10.56 -4.26 -11.28
N PHE A 28 -10.08 -3.50 -10.29
CA PHE A 28 -10.96 -2.66 -9.46
C PHE A 28 -11.83 -1.71 -10.32
N THR A 29 -11.26 -1.20 -11.41
CA THR A 29 -12.00 -0.38 -12.38
C THR A 29 -13.07 -1.22 -13.10
N ILE A 30 -12.74 -2.42 -13.56
CA ILE A 30 -13.69 -3.34 -14.21
C ILE A 30 -14.85 -3.68 -13.26
N ASP A 31 -14.57 -4.06 -12.01
CA ASP A 31 -15.61 -4.43 -11.04
C ASP A 31 -16.57 -3.26 -10.77
N THR A 32 -16.05 -2.04 -10.69
CA THR A 32 -16.86 -0.82 -10.54
C THR A 32 -17.76 -0.58 -11.76
N LEU A 33 -17.22 -0.75 -12.98
CA LEU A 33 -17.98 -0.61 -14.23
C LEU A 33 -19.08 -1.67 -14.36
N MET A 34 -18.83 -2.89 -13.87
CA MET A 34 -19.84 -3.94 -13.90
C MET A 34 -21.02 -3.62 -12.99
N LEU A 35 -20.74 -3.10 -11.79
CA LEU A 35 -21.78 -2.63 -10.87
C LEU A 35 -22.54 -1.42 -11.41
N SER A 36 -21.88 -0.47 -12.09
CA SER A 36 -22.57 0.71 -12.65
C SER A 36 -23.56 0.34 -13.75
N ASN A 37 -23.22 -0.64 -14.58
CA ASN A 37 -24.15 -1.16 -15.58
C ASN A 37 -25.33 -1.91 -14.97
N TYR A 38 -25.21 -2.39 -13.73
CA TYR A 38 -26.28 -3.09 -13.02
C TYR A 38 -27.20 -2.12 -12.28
N SER A 39 -26.66 -1.21 -11.45
CA SER A 39 -27.44 -0.23 -10.68
C SER A 39 -26.57 0.87 -10.08
N ASP A 40 -26.98 2.13 -10.25
CA ASP A 40 -26.32 3.28 -9.61
C ASP A 40 -26.39 3.22 -8.08
N LEU A 41 -27.51 2.74 -7.53
CA LEU A 41 -27.66 2.53 -6.08
C LEU A 41 -26.69 1.46 -5.57
N ALA A 42 -26.48 0.39 -6.36
CA ALA A 42 -25.51 -0.64 -6.02
C ALA A 42 -24.09 -0.07 -5.98
N VAL A 43 -23.70 0.75 -6.95
CA VAL A 43 -22.39 1.42 -6.96
C VAL A 43 -22.21 2.31 -5.74
N ALA A 44 -23.20 3.15 -5.42
CA ALA A 44 -23.12 4.07 -4.30
C ALA A 44 -22.97 3.32 -2.96
N ALA A 45 -23.77 2.27 -2.75
CA ALA A 45 -23.69 1.44 -1.55
C ALA A 45 -22.36 0.68 -1.48
N VAL A 46 -22.01 -0.08 -2.53
CA VAL A 46 -20.79 -0.91 -2.56
C VAL A 46 -19.53 -0.06 -2.47
N GLY A 47 -19.49 1.10 -3.13
CA GLY A 47 -18.37 2.05 -3.07
C GLY A 47 -18.14 2.56 -1.65
N THR A 48 -19.22 2.96 -0.96
CA THR A 48 -19.14 3.43 0.44
C THR A 48 -18.66 2.32 1.38
N VAL A 49 -19.21 1.10 1.22
CA VAL A 49 -18.77 -0.06 2.01
C VAL A 49 -17.31 -0.43 1.72
N SER A 50 -16.89 -0.37 0.45
CA SER A 50 -15.51 -0.66 0.06
C SER A 50 -14.52 0.32 0.69
N GLN A 51 -14.88 1.60 0.82
CA GLN A 51 -14.08 2.60 1.53
C GLN A 51 -13.97 2.28 3.03
N LEU A 52 -15.07 1.84 3.67
CA LEU A 52 -15.05 1.36 5.04
C LEU A 52 -14.11 0.15 5.20
N LEU A 53 -14.22 -0.85 4.33
CA LEU A 53 -13.33 -2.02 4.33
C LEU A 53 -11.87 -1.65 4.07
N SER A 54 -11.59 -0.68 3.19
CA SER A 54 -10.24 -0.16 2.99
C SER A 54 -9.67 0.44 4.27
N THR A 55 -10.49 1.10 5.08
CA THR A 55 -10.09 1.63 6.38
C THR A 55 -9.75 0.52 7.38
N VAL A 56 -10.54 -0.57 7.39
CA VAL A 56 -10.22 -1.77 8.19
C VAL A 56 -8.91 -2.40 7.75
N ASN A 57 -8.67 -2.49 6.43
CA ASN A 57 -7.43 -3.06 5.88
C ASN A 57 -6.17 -2.29 6.28
N LEU A 58 -6.27 -0.99 6.60
CA LEU A 58 -5.14 -0.22 7.14
C LEU A 58 -4.59 -0.88 8.41
N LEU A 59 -5.47 -1.39 9.30
CA LEU A 59 -5.06 -2.05 10.55
C LEU A 59 -4.15 -3.26 10.28
N PHE A 60 -4.48 -4.07 9.28
CA PHE A 60 -3.66 -5.22 8.87
C PHE A 60 -2.34 -4.75 8.23
N GLY A 61 -2.41 -3.64 7.49
CA GLY A 61 -1.26 -2.96 6.91
C GLY A 61 -0.18 -2.64 7.94
N PHE A 62 -0.57 -2.21 9.15
CA PHE A 62 0.39 -1.83 10.22
C PHE A 62 1.31 -3.00 10.56
N ALA A 63 0.73 -4.18 10.79
CA ALA A 63 1.52 -5.37 11.07
C ALA A 63 2.40 -5.75 9.88
N THR A 64 1.86 -5.75 8.66
CA THR A 64 2.63 -6.17 7.47
C THR A 64 3.85 -5.29 7.19
N VAL A 65 3.77 -3.97 7.38
CA VAL A 65 4.91 -3.06 7.17
C VAL A 65 6.04 -3.38 8.14
N GLY A 66 5.72 -3.49 9.45
CA GLY A 66 6.71 -3.79 10.48
C GLY A 66 7.35 -5.16 10.29
N THR A 67 6.54 -6.18 10.01
CA THR A 67 7.02 -7.53 9.70
C THR A 67 7.92 -7.53 8.48
N GLY A 68 7.58 -6.80 7.42
CA GLY A 68 8.39 -6.75 6.21
C GLY A 68 9.80 -6.22 6.44
N ILE A 69 9.94 -5.17 7.27
CA ILE A 69 11.23 -4.61 7.65
C ILE A 69 12.08 -5.64 8.39
N VAL A 70 11.56 -6.22 9.47
CA VAL A 70 12.29 -7.22 10.29
C VAL A 70 12.64 -8.45 9.45
N MET A 71 11.69 -8.96 8.68
CA MET A 71 11.85 -10.17 7.87
C MET A 71 12.91 -9.97 6.77
N SER A 72 12.94 -8.81 6.12
CA SER A 72 13.94 -8.52 5.07
C SER A 72 15.37 -8.54 5.62
N GLN A 73 15.58 -8.03 6.84
CA GLN A 73 16.88 -8.06 7.51
C GLN A 73 17.26 -9.47 7.99
N LEU A 74 16.33 -10.24 8.57
CA LEU A 74 16.59 -11.63 8.96
C LEU A 74 16.92 -12.54 7.77
N ASN A 75 16.23 -12.34 6.65
CA ASN A 75 16.55 -13.01 5.39
C ASN A 75 17.95 -12.62 4.88
N GLY A 76 18.33 -11.35 5.02
CA GLY A 76 19.67 -10.85 4.72
C GLY A 76 20.77 -11.45 5.57
N SER A 77 20.51 -11.64 6.86
CA SER A 77 21.47 -12.20 7.82
C SER A 77 21.57 -13.73 7.76
N GLY A 78 20.86 -14.39 6.85
CA GLY A 78 20.82 -15.85 6.73
C GLY A 78 19.99 -16.56 7.82
N LYS A 79 19.33 -15.82 8.72
CA LYS A 79 18.56 -16.33 9.86
C LYS A 79 17.14 -16.74 9.45
N ARG A 80 17.02 -17.66 8.50
CA ARG A 80 15.73 -18.07 7.91
C ARG A 80 14.72 -18.59 8.93
N ALA A 81 15.16 -19.32 9.95
CA ALA A 81 14.28 -19.81 11.00
C ALA A 81 13.65 -18.67 11.83
N GLU A 82 14.44 -17.64 12.18
CA GLU A 82 13.94 -16.44 12.85
C GLU A 82 12.98 -15.66 11.93
N ALA A 83 13.29 -15.56 10.63
CA ALA A 83 12.38 -14.96 9.65
C ALA A 83 11.04 -15.70 9.56
N THR A 84 11.05 -17.04 9.63
CA THR A 84 9.84 -17.86 9.73
C THR A 84 9.07 -17.56 11.01
N GLY A 85 9.72 -17.47 12.17
CA GLY A 85 9.05 -17.12 13.44
C GLY A 85 8.39 -15.74 13.41
N ILE A 86 9.02 -14.75 12.77
CA ILE A 86 8.45 -13.43 12.53
C ILE A 86 7.22 -13.49 11.62
N ALA A 87 7.28 -14.26 10.53
CA ALA A 87 6.15 -14.47 9.64
C ALA A 87 4.97 -15.18 10.35
N GLN A 88 5.26 -16.17 11.20
CA GLN A 88 4.24 -16.84 12.03
C GLN A 88 3.56 -15.87 12.99
N THR A 89 4.36 -15.08 13.72
CA THR A 89 3.85 -14.08 14.66
C THR A 89 2.95 -13.08 13.96
N ALA A 90 3.35 -12.61 12.77
CA ALA A 90 2.56 -11.71 11.95
C ALA A 90 1.26 -12.35 11.44
N LEU A 91 1.32 -13.60 10.97
CA LEU A 91 0.14 -14.34 10.50
C LEU A 91 -0.88 -14.51 11.63
N ILE A 92 -0.44 -14.88 12.83
CA ILE A 92 -1.34 -15.04 13.98
C ILE A 92 -1.91 -13.69 14.39
N ALA A 93 -1.09 -12.64 14.48
CA ALA A 93 -1.55 -11.30 14.84
C ALA A 93 -2.61 -10.78 13.86
N ASN A 94 -2.34 -10.88 12.56
CA ASN A 94 -3.29 -10.43 11.54
C ASN A 94 -4.52 -11.33 11.42
N LEU A 95 -4.41 -12.63 11.67
CA LEU A 95 -5.58 -13.51 11.71
C LEU A 95 -6.47 -13.20 12.92
N LEU A 96 -5.90 -12.85 14.07
CA LEU A 96 -6.66 -12.38 15.23
C LEU A 96 -7.34 -11.04 14.96
N LEU A 97 -6.61 -10.04 14.45
CA LEU A 97 -7.19 -8.74 14.08
C LEU A 97 -8.28 -8.90 13.01
N GLY A 98 -8.02 -9.72 11.98
CA GLY A 98 -8.95 -9.99 10.90
C GLY A 98 -10.17 -10.78 11.37
N GLY A 99 -10.02 -11.72 12.30
CA GLY A 99 -11.11 -12.46 12.93
C GLY A 99 -12.03 -11.55 13.75
N ILE A 100 -11.45 -10.69 14.59
CA ILE A 100 -12.22 -9.68 15.35
C ILE A 100 -12.98 -8.76 14.39
N ALA A 101 -12.32 -8.21 13.37
CA ALA A 101 -12.98 -7.39 12.36
C ALA A 101 -14.10 -8.15 11.64
N SER A 102 -13.88 -9.41 11.28
CA SER A 102 -14.89 -10.24 10.61
C SER A 102 -16.14 -10.42 11.45
N ILE A 103 -15.97 -10.73 12.75
CA ILE A 103 -17.09 -10.90 13.69
C ILE A 103 -17.86 -9.59 13.85
N VAL A 104 -17.17 -8.47 14.06
CA VAL A 104 -17.80 -7.16 14.26
C VAL A 104 -18.58 -6.72 13.01
N LEU A 105 -18.00 -6.83 11.82
CA LEU A 105 -18.63 -6.40 10.57
C LEU A 105 -19.79 -7.32 10.15
N PHE A 106 -19.74 -8.60 10.51
CA PHE A 106 -20.81 -9.55 10.25
C PHE A 106 -22.01 -9.39 11.21
N LEU A 107 -21.75 -9.15 12.51
CA LEU A 107 -22.81 -9.04 13.52
C LEU A 107 -23.46 -7.64 13.57
N PHE A 108 -22.73 -6.59 13.21
CA PHE A 108 -23.20 -5.21 13.32
C PHE A 108 -23.13 -4.41 12.00
N PRO A 109 -23.49 -4.96 10.83
CA PRO A 109 -23.38 -4.24 9.56
C PRO A 109 -24.24 -2.98 9.56
N GLU A 110 -25.54 -3.08 9.86
CA GLU A 110 -26.46 -1.94 9.81
C GLU A 110 -26.12 -0.81 10.81
N PRO A 111 -25.83 -1.06 12.10
CA PRO A 111 -25.37 -0.01 13.01
C PRO A 111 -24.11 0.72 12.52
N ILE A 112 -23.16 -0.02 11.92
CA ILE A 112 -21.94 0.58 11.37
C ILE A 112 -22.27 1.45 10.16
N LEU A 113 -23.14 0.98 9.26
CA LEU A 113 -23.57 1.74 8.07
C LEU A 113 -24.34 3.01 8.44
N ARG A 114 -25.22 2.94 9.44
CA ARG A 114 -25.91 4.12 9.98
C ARG A 114 -24.94 5.08 10.66
N ALA A 115 -23.93 4.57 11.38
CA ALA A 115 -22.91 5.40 12.03
C ALA A 115 -22.05 6.20 11.03
N ILE A 116 -21.79 5.64 9.84
CA ILE A 116 -21.13 6.36 8.74
C ILE A 116 -22.12 7.18 7.89
N SER A 117 -23.36 7.33 8.34
CA SER A 117 -24.42 8.11 7.69
C SER A 117 -24.75 7.66 6.26
N LEU A 118 -24.76 6.33 6.02
CA LEU A 118 -25.23 5.79 4.74
C LEU A 118 -26.75 6.08 4.59
N PRO A 119 -27.21 6.66 3.45
CA PRO A 119 -28.63 6.92 3.20
C PRO A 119 -29.50 5.67 3.33
N GLU A 120 -30.72 5.82 3.86
CA GLU A 120 -31.61 4.70 4.18
C GLU A 120 -31.90 3.80 2.96
N GLU A 121 -32.05 4.39 1.78
CA GLU A 121 -32.25 3.67 0.51
C GLU A 121 -31.07 2.77 0.10
N LEU A 122 -29.87 3.04 0.62
CA LEU A 122 -28.65 2.26 0.38
C LEU A 122 -28.36 1.25 1.48
N ILE A 123 -29.01 1.34 2.64
CA ILE A 123 -28.70 0.48 3.81
C ILE A 123 -28.91 -0.99 3.48
N GLN A 124 -29.94 -1.35 2.72
CA GLN A 124 -30.20 -2.75 2.37
C GLN A 124 -29.05 -3.33 1.52
N TYR A 125 -28.66 -2.63 0.44
CA TYR A 125 -27.53 -3.03 -0.41
C TYR A 125 -26.22 -3.06 0.37
N GLY A 126 -25.98 -2.02 1.18
CA GLY A 126 -24.80 -1.91 2.02
C GLY A 126 -24.71 -3.03 3.04
N THR A 127 -25.83 -3.42 3.65
CA THR A 127 -25.88 -4.47 4.69
C THR A 127 -25.61 -5.85 4.10
N ALA A 128 -26.25 -6.18 2.98
CA ALA A 128 -26.00 -7.44 2.25
C ALA A 128 -24.53 -7.54 1.83
N PHE A 129 -23.96 -6.45 1.31
CA PHE A 129 -22.57 -6.43 0.89
C PHE A 129 -21.60 -6.48 2.08
N LEU A 130 -21.78 -5.62 3.08
CA LEU A 130 -20.86 -5.49 4.23
C LEU A 130 -20.83 -6.73 5.10
N SER A 131 -21.97 -7.37 5.35
CA SER A 131 -22.01 -8.57 6.19
C SER A 131 -21.13 -9.69 5.61
N VAL A 132 -21.31 -10.02 4.33
CA VAL A 132 -20.57 -11.10 3.65
C VAL A 132 -19.12 -10.71 3.35
N THR A 133 -18.88 -9.52 2.81
CA THR A 133 -17.50 -9.09 2.47
C THR A 133 -16.69 -8.73 3.72
N GLY A 134 -17.34 -8.20 4.75
CA GLY A 134 -16.78 -7.95 6.08
C GLY A 134 -16.42 -9.24 6.80
N LEU A 135 -17.23 -10.29 6.70
CA LEU A 135 -16.89 -11.63 7.17
C LEU A 135 -15.60 -12.15 6.51
N ALA A 136 -15.27 -11.72 5.29
CA ALA A 136 -14.02 -12.07 4.61
C ALA A 136 -12.78 -11.28 5.10
N SER A 137 -12.88 -10.49 6.18
CA SER A 137 -11.76 -9.67 6.67
C SER A 137 -10.59 -10.53 7.18
N PHE A 138 -10.86 -11.68 7.79
CA PHE A 138 -9.81 -12.62 8.19
C PHE A 138 -9.01 -13.14 6.99
N ALA A 139 -9.69 -13.43 5.88
CA ALA A 139 -9.06 -13.87 4.64
C ALA A 139 -8.20 -12.75 4.05
N THR A 140 -8.72 -11.51 4.08
CA THR A 140 -7.98 -10.32 3.62
C THR A 140 -6.70 -10.11 4.44
N ALA A 141 -6.80 -10.19 5.77
CA ALA A 141 -5.64 -10.06 6.67
C ALA A 141 -4.59 -11.17 6.43
N PHE A 142 -5.04 -12.41 6.20
CA PHE A 142 -4.17 -13.53 5.86
C PHE A 142 -3.45 -13.29 4.52
N ILE A 143 -4.20 -12.93 3.48
CA ILE A 143 -3.69 -12.68 2.12
C ILE A 143 -2.65 -11.55 2.13
N MET A 144 -2.94 -10.42 2.79
CA MET A 144 -1.98 -9.31 2.90
C MET A 144 -0.67 -9.75 3.55
N THR A 145 -0.76 -10.56 4.60
CA THR A 145 0.41 -11.12 5.28
C THR A 145 1.18 -12.10 4.39
N ALA A 146 0.47 -12.96 3.66
CA ALA A 146 1.05 -13.90 2.72
C ALA A 146 1.78 -13.19 1.57
N GLU A 147 1.16 -12.16 0.98
CA GLU A 147 1.76 -11.36 -0.08
C GLU A 147 3.04 -10.65 0.41
N MET A 148 2.99 -10.03 1.58
CA MET A 148 4.18 -9.42 2.21
C MET A 148 5.28 -10.46 2.43
N THR A 149 4.93 -11.64 2.94
CA THR A 149 5.88 -12.73 3.21
C THR A 149 6.55 -13.24 1.92
N LEU A 150 5.76 -13.48 0.86
CA LEU A 150 6.28 -13.88 -0.46
C LEU A 150 7.20 -12.79 -1.05
N ARG A 151 6.79 -11.52 -0.93
CA ARG A 151 7.53 -10.35 -1.38
C ARG A 151 8.89 -10.23 -0.70
N MET A 152 8.96 -10.38 0.62
CA MET A 152 10.20 -10.27 1.40
C MET A 152 11.17 -11.45 1.19
N ASN A 153 10.67 -12.57 0.68
CA ASN A 153 11.52 -13.67 0.21
C ASN A 153 11.89 -13.55 -1.28
N GLY A 154 11.57 -12.45 -1.94
CA GLY A 154 11.85 -12.22 -3.37
C GLY A 154 10.98 -13.03 -4.34
N MET A 155 9.93 -13.70 -3.84
CA MET A 155 9.00 -14.50 -4.64
C MET A 155 7.86 -13.63 -5.22
N VAL A 156 8.20 -12.45 -5.77
CA VAL A 156 7.24 -11.47 -6.29
C VAL A 156 6.37 -12.01 -7.43
N LYS A 157 6.86 -12.98 -8.21
CA LYS A 157 6.05 -13.66 -9.24
C LYS A 157 4.94 -14.54 -8.64
N ARG A 158 5.21 -15.19 -7.50
CA ARG A 158 4.21 -15.99 -6.78
C ARG A 158 3.19 -15.09 -6.09
N MET A 159 3.64 -13.95 -5.56
CA MET A 159 2.77 -12.89 -5.06
C MET A 159 1.83 -12.38 -6.16
N LEU A 160 2.37 -12.05 -7.34
CA LEU A 160 1.57 -11.63 -8.50
C LEU A 160 0.55 -12.70 -8.91
N LEU A 161 0.96 -13.97 -8.96
CA LEU A 161 0.05 -15.08 -9.26
C LEU A 161 -1.12 -15.14 -8.27
N LEU A 162 -0.83 -14.96 -6.98
CA LEU A 162 -1.86 -14.93 -5.93
C LEU A 162 -2.86 -13.79 -6.17
N SER A 163 -2.37 -12.55 -6.32
CA SER A 163 -3.23 -11.38 -6.57
C SER A 163 -4.04 -11.54 -7.86
N PHE A 164 -3.39 -11.93 -8.96
CA PHE A 164 -4.05 -12.12 -10.26
C PHE A 164 -5.14 -13.18 -10.20
N THR A 165 -4.88 -14.32 -9.54
CA THR A 165 -5.87 -15.41 -9.44
C THR A 165 -7.13 -14.96 -8.68
N MET A 166 -6.96 -14.33 -7.52
CA MET A 166 -8.11 -13.86 -6.73
C MET A 166 -8.96 -12.85 -7.51
N VAL A 167 -8.27 -11.93 -8.17
CA VAL A 167 -8.91 -10.81 -8.85
C VAL A 167 -9.60 -11.30 -10.15
N ALA A 168 -8.97 -12.20 -10.91
CA ALA A 168 -9.61 -12.83 -12.06
C ALA A 168 -10.84 -13.67 -11.68
N LEU A 169 -10.77 -14.45 -10.59
CA LEU A 169 -11.91 -15.20 -10.08
C LEU A 169 -13.05 -14.26 -9.66
N ASN A 170 -12.73 -13.13 -9.02
CA ASN A 170 -13.72 -12.16 -8.61
C ASN A 170 -14.44 -11.56 -9.82
N THR A 171 -13.71 -11.06 -10.82
CA THR A 171 -14.32 -10.46 -12.00
C THR A 171 -15.16 -11.44 -12.81
N VAL A 172 -14.66 -12.67 -13.01
CA VAL A 172 -15.44 -13.72 -13.71
C VAL A 172 -16.71 -14.07 -12.93
N GLY A 173 -16.61 -14.20 -11.60
CA GLY A 173 -17.79 -14.44 -10.78
C GLY A 173 -18.77 -13.27 -10.79
N ASN A 174 -18.29 -12.02 -10.74
CA ASN A 174 -19.11 -10.82 -10.83
C ASN A 174 -19.89 -10.81 -12.15
N TYR A 175 -19.26 -11.24 -13.24
CA TYR A 175 -19.91 -11.33 -14.54
C TYR A 175 -21.04 -12.35 -14.54
N MET A 176 -20.79 -13.51 -13.91
CA MET A 176 -21.78 -14.59 -13.78
C MET A 176 -23.00 -14.19 -12.94
N VAL A 177 -22.81 -13.44 -11.86
CA VAL A 177 -23.93 -13.10 -10.94
C VAL A 177 -24.69 -11.84 -11.35
N LEU A 178 -24.10 -10.97 -12.18
CA LEU A 178 -24.73 -9.71 -12.60
C LEU A 178 -25.46 -9.81 -13.95
N TYR A 179 -24.87 -10.49 -14.95
CA TYR A 179 -25.33 -10.41 -16.35
C TYR A 179 -26.08 -11.63 -16.86
N GLU A 180 -26.48 -12.54 -15.97
CA GLU A 180 -27.30 -13.71 -16.32
C GLU A 180 -26.73 -14.56 -17.49
N PRO A 181 -25.40 -14.79 -17.59
CA PRO A 181 -24.87 -15.59 -18.67
C PRO A 181 -25.41 -17.01 -18.56
N PHE A 182 -25.74 -17.61 -19.70
CA PHE A 182 -26.30 -18.96 -19.80
C PHE A 182 -27.70 -19.13 -19.16
N GLY A 183 -28.45 -18.04 -18.92
CA GLY A 183 -29.82 -18.10 -18.40
C GLY A 183 -29.91 -18.31 -16.88
N LEU A 184 -28.81 -18.08 -16.15
CA LEU A 184 -28.79 -18.05 -14.69
C LEU A 184 -29.46 -16.77 -14.18
N ALA A 185 -30.19 -16.85 -13.06
CA ALA A 185 -30.80 -15.66 -12.46
C ALA A 185 -29.75 -14.69 -11.90
N SER A 186 -29.98 -13.38 -12.04
CA SER A 186 -29.14 -12.36 -11.42
C SER A 186 -29.28 -12.40 -9.89
N TYR A 187 -28.16 -12.50 -9.19
CA TYR A 187 -28.10 -12.43 -7.73
C TYR A 187 -27.71 -11.03 -7.21
N GLY A 188 -27.53 -10.07 -8.13
CA GLY A 188 -27.26 -8.67 -7.81
C GLY A 188 -26.08 -8.45 -6.86
N VAL A 189 -26.22 -7.46 -5.97
CA VAL A 189 -25.18 -7.06 -5.01
C VAL A 189 -24.83 -8.17 -4.02
N GLU A 190 -25.80 -8.98 -3.62
CA GLU A 190 -25.57 -10.12 -2.73
C GLU A 190 -24.69 -11.18 -3.41
N GLY A 191 -24.95 -11.47 -4.68
CA GLY A 191 -24.11 -12.34 -5.51
C GLY A 191 -22.66 -11.86 -5.59
N VAL A 192 -22.46 -10.55 -5.83
CA VAL A 192 -21.12 -9.94 -5.86
C VAL A 192 -20.41 -10.09 -4.51
N ALA A 193 -21.12 -9.96 -3.40
CA ALA A 193 -20.59 -10.13 -2.06
C ALA A 193 -20.09 -11.58 -1.83
N TRP A 194 -20.88 -12.59 -2.22
CA TRP A 194 -20.52 -14.00 -2.12
C TRP A 194 -19.38 -14.40 -3.07
N VAL A 195 -19.35 -13.88 -4.30
CA VAL A 195 -18.23 -14.06 -5.22
C VAL A 195 -16.94 -13.49 -4.63
N THR A 196 -17.02 -12.33 -4.00
CA THR A 196 -15.88 -11.69 -3.31
C THR A 196 -15.40 -12.53 -2.14
N PHE A 197 -16.30 -13.05 -1.33
CA PHE A 197 -15.97 -13.96 -0.23
C PHE A 197 -15.31 -15.25 -0.74
N GLY A 198 -15.91 -15.91 -1.74
CA GLY A 198 -15.40 -17.15 -2.34
C GLY A 198 -14.01 -16.97 -2.98
N SER A 199 -13.82 -15.88 -3.73
CA SER A 199 -12.53 -15.55 -4.36
C SER A 199 -11.42 -15.36 -3.31
N LYS A 200 -11.74 -14.75 -2.16
CA LYS A 200 -10.80 -14.62 -1.03
C LYS A 200 -10.49 -15.95 -0.37
N LEU A 201 -11.44 -16.87 -0.24
CA LEU A 201 -11.18 -18.22 0.29
C LEU A 201 -10.25 -19.03 -0.61
N VAL A 202 -10.47 -18.98 -1.93
CA VAL A 202 -9.55 -19.58 -2.91
C VAL A 202 -8.16 -18.93 -2.80
N GLY A 203 -8.13 -17.60 -2.63
CA GLY A 203 -6.92 -16.84 -2.34
C GLY A 203 -6.16 -17.35 -1.11
N VAL A 204 -6.86 -17.59 0.01
CA VAL A 204 -6.27 -18.16 1.23
C VAL A 204 -5.69 -19.56 0.97
N ALA A 205 -6.44 -20.44 0.29
CA ALA A 205 -5.96 -21.78 -0.03
C ALA A 205 -4.69 -21.74 -0.90
N LEU A 206 -4.69 -20.91 -1.95
CA LEU A 206 -3.52 -20.71 -2.80
C LEU A 206 -2.34 -20.10 -2.01
N ALA A 207 -2.60 -19.10 -1.17
CA ALA A 207 -1.60 -18.46 -0.33
C ALA A 207 -0.94 -19.47 0.63
N VAL A 208 -1.70 -20.37 1.26
CA VAL A 208 -1.16 -21.45 2.10
C VAL A 208 -0.20 -22.33 1.30
N VAL A 209 -0.60 -22.78 0.10
CA VAL A 209 0.26 -23.62 -0.76
C VAL A 209 1.54 -22.89 -1.14
N LEU A 210 1.43 -21.61 -1.54
CA LEU A 210 2.58 -20.80 -1.93
C LEU A 210 3.53 -20.52 -0.76
N LEU A 211 2.99 -20.30 0.44
CA LEU A 211 3.75 -20.09 1.67
C LEU A 211 4.48 -21.35 2.14
N ILE A 212 3.85 -22.53 2.08
CA ILE A 212 4.51 -23.81 2.36
C ILE A 212 5.67 -24.03 1.38
N ARG A 213 5.46 -23.75 0.09
CA ARG A 213 6.54 -23.83 -0.92
C ARG A 213 7.62 -22.75 -0.76
N ALA A 214 7.36 -21.70 -0.01
CA ALA A 214 8.27 -20.58 0.21
C ALA A 214 9.14 -20.78 1.44
N MET A 215 8.54 -21.25 2.53
CA MET A 215 9.14 -21.26 3.87
C MET A 215 9.16 -22.65 4.52
N GLY A 216 8.60 -23.65 3.86
CA GLY A 216 8.43 -25.00 4.41
C GLY A 216 7.22 -25.12 5.34
N HIS A 217 6.92 -26.36 5.73
CA HIS A 217 5.81 -26.67 6.65
C HIS A 217 5.99 -26.09 8.05
N THR A 218 7.22 -25.70 8.42
CA THR A 218 7.52 -25.10 9.72
C THR A 218 6.73 -23.83 9.98
N LEU A 219 6.30 -23.11 8.94
CA LEU A 219 5.46 -21.92 9.07
C LEU A 219 4.11 -22.22 9.75
N PHE A 220 3.54 -23.41 9.57
CA PHE A 220 2.26 -23.79 10.18
C PHE A 220 2.41 -24.79 11.33
N SER A 221 3.64 -25.04 11.78
CA SER A 221 3.91 -26.02 12.84
C SER A 221 3.50 -25.48 14.22
N VAL A 222 2.55 -26.16 14.86
CA VAL A 222 2.05 -25.84 16.21
C VAL A 222 3.14 -25.97 17.27
N LYS A 223 4.08 -26.90 17.10
CA LYS A 223 5.22 -27.12 18.02
C LYS A 223 6.23 -25.96 18.05
N GLY A 224 6.11 -24.98 17.14
CA GLY A 224 6.94 -23.78 17.06
C GLY A 224 6.17 -22.47 17.19
N ILE A 225 4.85 -22.51 17.49
CA ILE A 225 4.05 -21.30 17.73
C ILE A 225 4.44 -20.72 19.08
N SER A 226 5.45 -19.85 19.09
CA SER A 226 5.63 -18.90 20.17
C SER A 226 5.19 -17.55 19.64
N LEU A 227 4.00 -17.09 20.02
CA LEU A 227 3.61 -15.70 19.81
C LEU A 227 4.51 -14.85 20.73
N ARG A 228 5.69 -14.48 20.24
CA ARG A 228 6.67 -13.77 21.05
C ARG A 228 6.22 -12.33 21.18
N LEU A 229 5.88 -11.93 22.40
CA LEU A 229 5.48 -10.56 22.69
C LEU A 229 6.56 -9.54 22.26
N ALA A 230 7.83 -9.93 22.33
CA ALA A 230 8.95 -9.14 21.83
C ALA A 230 8.85 -8.87 20.32
N ASP A 231 8.56 -9.91 19.52
CA ASP A 231 8.44 -9.82 18.07
C ASP A 231 7.21 -8.97 17.69
N LEU A 232 6.08 -9.15 18.37
CA LEU A 232 4.89 -8.30 18.21
C LEU A 232 5.20 -6.83 18.50
N ARG A 233 5.87 -6.56 19.63
CA ARG A 233 6.22 -5.20 20.03
C ARG A 233 7.11 -4.53 18.99
N GLU A 234 8.05 -5.28 18.40
CA GLU A 234 8.93 -4.76 17.36
C GLU A 234 8.18 -4.50 16.05
N ILE A 235 7.31 -5.42 15.62
CA ILE A 235 6.43 -5.27 14.45
C ILE A 235 5.60 -3.99 14.59
N PHE A 236 4.85 -3.82 15.69
CA PHE A 236 3.98 -2.66 15.86
C PHE A 236 4.74 -1.35 16.08
N LYS A 237 5.93 -1.39 16.71
CA LYS A 237 6.81 -0.22 16.87
C LYS A 237 7.27 0.36 15.53
N LEU A 238 7.39 -0.47 14.50
CA LEU A 238 7.74 -0.05 13.14
C LEU A 238 6.49 0.20 12.28
N GLY A 239 5.46 -0.61 12.45
CA GLY A 239 4.21 -0.58 11.69
C GLY A 239 3.32 0.62 11.96
N ILE A 240 3.02 0.89 13.23
CA ILE A 240 2.08 1.95 13.64
C ILE A 240 2.56 3.33 13.19
N PRO A 241 3.83 3.74 13.39
CA PRO A 241 4.27 5.05 12.93
C PRO A 241 4.19 5.19 11.40
N SER A 242 4.60 4.16 10.64
CA SER A 242 4.55 4.17 9.16
C SER A 242 3.13 4.38 8.64
N ALA A 243 2.15 3.79 9.32
CA ALA A 243 0.77 3.93 8.92
C ALA A 243 0.11 5.21 9.41
N GLY A 244 0.52 5.70 10.59
CA GLY A 244 0.15 7.04 11.07
C GLY A 244 0.59 8.13 10.09
N GLU A 245 1.76 7.99 9.45
CA GLU A 245 2.18 8.88 8.36
C GLU A 245 1.23 8.83 7.16
N ASN A 246 0.84 7.63 6.70
CA ASN A 246 -0.11 7.48 5.59
C ASN A 246 -1.48 8.07 5.92
N LEU A 247 -1.99 7.83 7.13
CA LEU A 247 -3.27 8.39 7.58
C LEU A 247 -3.21 9.92 7.66
N SER A 248 -2.09 10.45 8.16
CA SER A 248 -1.84 11.89 8.23
C SER A 248 -1.74 12.52 6.84
N TYR A 249 -1.11 11.84 5.88
CA TYR A 249 -1.08 12.26 4.48
C TYR A 249 -2.49 12.35 3.91
N SER A 250 -3.29 11.29 4.05
CA SER A 250 -4.68 11.29 3.58
C SER A 250 -5.51 12.41 4.21
N ALA A 251 -5.36 12.64 5.52
CA ALA A 251 -6.03 13.75 6.21
C ALA A 251 -5.58 15.11 5.66
N SER A 252 -4.28 15.31 5.42
CA SER A 252 -3.78 16.57 4.82
C SER A 252 -4.36 16.81 3.42
N GLN A 253 -4.50 15.77 2.61
CA GLN A 253 -5.08 15.86 1.27
C GLN A 253 -6.58 16.24 1.31
N VAL A 254 -7.32 15.78 2.33
CA VAL A 254 -8.72 16.21 2.55
C VAL A 254 -8.78 17.70 2.85
N VAL A 255 -7.90 18.22 3.73
CA VAL A 255 -7.85 19.67 4.01
C VAL A 255 -7.50 20.46 2.76
N ILE A 256 -6.55 20.01 1.96
CA ILE A 256 -6.20 20.67 0.70
C ILE A 256 -7.36 20.61 -0.31
N MET A 257 -8.12 19.52 -0.32
CA MET A 257 -9.33 19.42 -1.12
C MET A 257 -10.38 20.47 -0.69
N MET A 258 -10.57 20.67 0.62
CA MET A 258 -11.43 21.74 1.16
C MET A 258 -10.94 23.14 0.76
N ILE A 259 -9.63 23.36 0.63
CA ILE A 259 -9.11 24.63 0.10
C ILE A 259 -9.43 24.74 -1.39
N ALA A 260 -9.25 23.67 -2.16
CA ALA A 260 -9.52 23.66 -3.59
C ALA A 260 -11.02 23.88 -3.90
N THR A 261 -11.94 23.50 -3.02
CA THR A 261 -13.38 23.75 -3.23
C THR A 261 -13.74 25.23 -3.23
N LEU A 262 -12.95 26.08 -2.54
CA LEU A 262 -13.12 27.53 -2.55
C LEU A 262 -12.84 28.15 -3.94
N LEU A 263 -12.13 27.44 -4.81
CA LEU A 263 -11.82 27.86 -6.18
C LEU A 263 -12.91 27.49 -7.20
N GLY A 264 -13.94 26.75 -6.78
CA GLY A 264 -15.04 26.30 -7.62
C GLY A 264 -14.80 24.97 -8.34
N THR A 265 -15.87 24.47 -8.96
CA THR A 265 -15.95 23.10 -9.50
C THR A 265 -14.87 22.79 -10.53
N THR A 266 -14.55 23.71 -11.44
CA THR A 266 -13.52 23.51 -12.47
C THR A 266 -12.16 23.16 -11.86
N ALA A 267 -11.77 23.81 -10.76
CA ALA A 267 -10.50 23.54 -10.08
C ALA A 267 -10.49 22.16 -9.41
N ILE A 268 -11.61 21.77 -8.78
CA ILE A 268 -11.79 20.45 -8.17
C ILE A 268 -11.66 19.35 -9.24
N THR A 269 -12.42 19.47 -10.32
CA THR A 269 -12.44 18.51 -11.43
C THR A 269 -11.05 18.39 -12.07
N THR A 270 -10.42 19.52 -12.35
CA THR A 270 -9.04 19.58 -12.88
C THR A 270 -8.06 18.84 -11.97
N LYS A 271 -8.14 19.06 -10.65
CA LYS A 271 -7.29 18.37 -9.66
C LYS A 271 -7.50 16.86 -9.70
N ILE A 272 -8.75 16.40 -9.66
CA ILE A 272 -9.09 14.97 -9.64
C ILE A 272 -8.55 14.29 -10.89
N TYR A 273 -8.87 14.79 -12.09
CA TYR A 273 -8.44 14.14 -13.34
C TYR A 273 -6.92 14.16 -13.51
N THR A 274 -6.27 15.28 -13.14
CA THR A 274 -4.81 15.36 -13.14
C THR A 274 -4.22 14.31 -12.20
N GLN A 275 -4.73 14.20 -10.97
CA GLN A 275 -4.24 13.24 -9.99
C GLN A 275 -4.41 11.79 -10.44
N THR A 276 -5.53 11.46 -11.09
CA THR A 276 -5.77 10.13 -11.69
C THR A 276 -4.67 9.76 -12.69
N LEU A 277 -4.36 10.65 -13.64
CA LEU A 277 -3.30 10.39 -14.61
C LEU A 277 -1.91 10.33 -13.96
N THR A 278 -1.61 11.23 -13.01
CA THR A 278 -0.32 11.19 -12.31
C THR A 278 -0.18 9.99 -11.37
N GLY A 279 -1.29 9.36 -10.97
CA GLY A 279 -1.29 8.14 -10.17
C GLY A 279 -0.51 7.00 -10.83
N TYR A 280 -0.50 6.91 -12.16
CA TYR A 280 0.29 5.92 -12.88
C TYR A 280 1.80 6.17 -12.76
N ILE A 281 2.23 7.45 -12.69
CA ILE A 281 3.64 7.81 -12.43
C ILE A 281 4.00 7.40 -10.99
N PHE A 282 3.10 7.67 -10.05
CA PHE A 282 3.28 7.29 -8.66
C PHE A 282 3.45 5.77 -8.48
N LEU A 283 2.71 4.94 -9.23
CA LEU A 283 2.86 3.48 -9.23
C LEU A 283 4.28 3.03 -9.59
N VAL A 284 4.95 3.70 -10.53
CA VAL A 284 6.34 3.41 -10.90
C VAL A 284 7.26 3.66 -9.70
N SER A 285 7.12 4.83 -9.07
CA SER A 285 7.90 5.22 -7.89
C SER A 285 7.71 4.25 -6.71
N VAL A 286 6.46 3.88 -6.42
CA VAL A 286 6.12 2.92 -5.36
C VAL A 286 6.73 1.55 -5.62
N SER A 287 6.68 1.07 -6.88
CA SER A 287 7.22 -0.24 -7.25
C SER A 287 8.75 -0.31 -7.08
N ILE A 288 9.44 0.77 -7.46
CA ILE A 288 10.89 0.92 -7.23
C ILE A 288 11.19 1.04 -5.74
N GLY A 289 10.40 1.81 -4.99
CA GLY A 289 10.54 1.96 -3.54
C GLY A 289 10.43 0.62 -2.81
N GLN A 290 9.41 -0.19 -3.13
CA GLN A 290 9.23 -1.52 -2.55
C GLN A 290 10.38 -2.47 -2.90
N ALA A 291 10.81 -2.52 -4.17
CA ALA A 291 11.96 -3.31 -4.58
C ALA A 291 13.25 -2.87 -3.84
N THR A 292 13.43 -1.56 -3.66
CA THR A 292 14.55 -0.97 -2.93
C THR A 292 14.51 -1.35 -1.45
N SER A 293 13.34 -1.34 -0.82
CA SER A 293 13.16 -1.77 0.57
C SER A 293 13.62 -3.20 0.79
N ILE A 294 13.25 -4.12 -0.12
CA ILE A 294 13.65 -5.54 -0.04
C ILE A 294 15.17 -5.68 -0.13
N MET A 295 15.79 -5.02 -1.13
CA MET A 295 17.23 -5.12 -1.37
C MET A 295 18.06 -4.47 -0.25
N ILE A 296 17.64 -3.31 0.25
CA ILE A 296 18.31 -2.62 1.35
C ILE A 296 18.18 -3.41 2.64
N GLY A 297 16.98 -3.90 2.97
CA GLY A 297 16.78 -4.75 4.15
C GLY A 297 17.69 -5.97 4.12
N HIS A 298 17.79 -6.64 2.97
CA HIS A 298 18.69 -7.78 2.79
C HIS A 298 20.17 -7.40 2.95
N LEU A 299 20.62 -6.28 2.37
CA LEU A 299 22.01 -5.81 2.49
C LEU A 299 22.38 -5.42 3.92
N ILE A 300 21.46 -4.77 4.65
CA ILE A 300 21.66 -4.41 6.05
C ILE A 300 21.73 -5.67 6.91
N GLY A 301 20.82 -6.63 6.68
CA GLY A 301 20.85 -7.93 7.31
C GLY A 301 22.15 -8.70 7.06
N ALA A 302 22.67 -8.64 5.84
CA ALA A 302 23.94 -9.25 5.45
C ALA A 302 25.19 -8.55 6.03
N GLY A 303 25.01 -7.47 6.80
CA GLY A 303 26.11 -6.72 7.41
C GLY A 303 26.86 -5.80 6.46
N ASP A 304 26.26 -5.42 5.32
CA ASP A 304 26.88 -4.54 4.31
C ASP A 304 26.14 -3.19 4.15
N PRO A 305 26.19 -2.31 5.16
CA PRO A 305 25.50 -1.02 5.14
C PRO A 305 26.10 -0.03 4.12
N GLU A 306 27.34 -0.24 3.66
CA GLU A 306 27.93 0.58 2.59
C GLU A 306 27.30 0.26 1.25
N LYS A 307 27.19 -1.03 0.89
CA LYS A 307 26.43 -1.41 -0.31
C LYS A 307 24.96 -1.04 -0.21
N ALA A 308 24.35 -1.14 0.97
CA ALA A 308 22.97 -0.67 1.17
C ALA A 308 22.83 0.82 0.82
N ARG A 309 23.74 1.68 1.32
CA ARG A 309 23.77 3.12 1.01
C ARG A 309 23.91 3.37 -0.49
N ALA A 310 24.88 2.73 -1.13
CA ALA A 310 25.15 2.88 -2.56
C ALA A 310 23.95 2.41 -3.41
N THR A 311 23.32 1.30 -3.03
CA THR A 311 22.13 0.75 -3.67
C THR A 311 20.95 1.72 -3.58
N GLY A 312 20.68 2.26 -2.38
CA GLY A 312 19.62 3.27 -2.21
C GLY A 312 19.82 4.52 -3.08
N LEU A 313 21.05 5.04 -3.15
CA LEU A 313 21.36 6.19 -4.01
C LEU A 313 21.30 5.86 -5.51
N ARG A 314 21.66 4.62 -5.89
CA ARG A 314 21.54 4.16 -7.28
C ARG A 314 20.08 4.03 -7.69
N HIS A 315 19.25 3.42 -6.85
CA HIS A 315 17.82 3.27 -7.13
C HIS A 315 17.10 4.61 -7.12
N LEU A 316 17.50 5.55 -6.26
CA LEU A 316 17.04 6.93 -6.31
C LEU A 316 17.27 7.57 -7.68
N LYS A 317 18.48 7.45 -8.26
CA LYS A 317 18.78 7.98 -9.60
C LYS A 317 17.93 7.33 -10.68
N ILE A 318 17.77 6.01 -10.63
CA ILE A 318 16.94 5.26 -11.58
C ILE A 318 15.48 5.67 -11.47
N GLY A 319 14.93 5.76 -10.26
CA GLY A 319 13.56 6.17 -10.01
C GLY A 319 13.28 7.61 -10.41
N LEU A 320 14.22 8.52 -10.14
CA LEU A 320 14.14 9.91 -10.62
C LEU A 320 14.09 9.97 -12.14
N PHE A 321 15.00 9.27 -12.82
CA PHE A 321 15.03 9.22 -14.28
C PHE A 321 13.74 8.65 -14.87
N LEU A 322 13.25 7.53 -14.33
CA LEU A 322 12.02 6.89 -14.80
C LEU A 322 10.79 7.77 -14.51
N SER A 323 10.69 8.35 -13.32
CA SER A 323 9.59 9.26 -12.96
C SER A 323 9.53 10.45 -13.92
N VAL A 324 10.65 11.16 -14.11
CA VAL A 324 10.71 12.30 -15.03
C VAL A 324 10.39 11.88 -16.47
N SER A 325 10.92 10.74 -16.93
CA SER A 325 10.68 10.26 -18.30
C SER A 325 9.21 9.92 -18.53
N VAL A 326 8.57 9.20 -17.61
CA VAL A 326 7.16 8.83 -17.70
C VAL A 326 6.27 10.07 -17.57
N SER A 327 6.60 11.02 -16.69
CA SER A 327 5.89 12.30 -16.60
C SER A 327 5.96 13.12 -17.88
N LEU A 328 7.12 13.15 -18.55
CA LEU A 328 7.29 13.86 -19.82
C LEU A 328 6.45 13.21 -20.92
N VAL A 329 6.47 11.88 -21.02
CA VAL A 329 5.64 11.14 -21.98
C VAL A 329 4.16 11.42 -21.70
N LEU A 330 3.73 11.35 -20.44
CA LEU A 330 2.35 11.63 -20.05
C LEU A 330 1.93 13.06 -20.40
N TYR A 331 2.81 14.04 -20.21
CA TYR A 331 2.55 15.42 -20.62
C TYR A 331 2.30 15.54 -22.13
N LEU A 332 3.13 14.90 -22.96
CA LEU A 332 2.99 14.95 -24.42
C LEU A 332 1.65 14.39 -24.90
N VAL A 333 1.11 13.38 -24.21
CA VAL A 333 -0.20 12.78 -24.52
C VAL A 333 -1.33 13.26 -23.59
N SER A 334 -1.09 14.29 -22.79
CA SER A 334 -2.02 14.69 -21.72
C SER A 334 -3.38 15.16 -22.25
N LYS A 335 -3.41 15.97 -23.31
CA LYS A 335 -4.65 16.49 -23.90
C LYS A 335 -5.57 15.39 -24.46
N PRO A 336 -5.10 14.45 -25.32
CA PRO A 336 -5.96 13.39 -25.81
C PRO A 336 -6.41 12.45 -24.69
N LEU A 337 -5.54 12.17 -23.70
CA LEU A 337 -5.96 11.39 -22.53
C LEU A 337 -7.02 12.11 -21.69
N MET A 338 -6.90 13.42 -21.51
CA MET A 338 -7.88 14.22 -20.77
C MET A 338 -9.21 14.33 -21.51
N GLY A 339 -9.19 14.34 -22.85
CA GLY A 339 -10.39 14.27 -23.69
C GLY A 339 -11.18 12.96 -23.53
N LEU A 340 -10.58 11.91 -22.93
CA LEU A 340 -11.33 10.71 -22.54
C LEU A 340 -12.16 10.92 -21.27
N PHE A 341 -11.84 11.92 -20.45
CA PHE A 341 -12.53 12.20 -19.19
C PHE A 341 -13.56 13.33 -19.32
N THR A 342 -13.35 14.30 -20.21
CA THR A 342 -14.21 15.47 -20.34
C THR A 342 -14.06 16.19 -21.68
N ASP A 343 -15.14 16.83 -22.13
CA ASP A 343 -15.15 17.74 -23.28
C ASP A 343 -14.89 19.21 -22.89
N ASP A 344 -14.78 19.54 -21.59
CA ASP A 344 -14.49 20.91 -21.14
C ASP A 344 -13.04 21.30 -21.45
N ILE A 345 -12.88 22.14 -22.47
CA ILE A 345 -11.58 22.62 -22.94
C ILE A 345 -10.77 23.36 -21.87
N ASN A 346 -11.42 24.00 -20.90
CA ASN A 346 -10.74 24.67 -19.79
C ASN A 346 -10.10 23.64 -18.86
N VAL A 347 -10.84 22.61 -18.49
CA VAL A 347 -10.33 21.50 -17.66
C VAL A 347 -9.21 20.77 -18.38
N ILE A 348 -9.34 20.53 -19.70
CA ILE A 348 -8.30 19.88 -20.51
C ILE A 348 -6.99 20.69 -20.48
N ASN A 349 -7.07 21.99 -20.78
CA ASN A 349 -5.88 22.85 -20.82
C ASN A 349 -5.27 23.05 -19.43
N MET A 350 -6.09 23.25 -18.40
CA MET A 350 -5.61 23.40 -17.03
C MET A 350 -4.91 22.13 -16.57
N SER A 351 -5.50 20.95 -16.81
CA SER A 351 -4.91 19.67 -16.43
C SER A 351 -3.61 19.40 -17.17
N ALA A 352 -3.51 19.69 -18.46
CA ALA A 352 -2.26 19.56 -19.22
C ALA A 352 -1.13 20.42 -18.62
N ASN A 353 -1.43 21.66 -18.20
CA ASN A 353 -0.48 22.53 -17.52
C ASN A 353 -0.09 21.98 -16.14
N LEU A 354 -1.03 21.42 -15.38
CA LEU A 354 -0.71 20.77 -14.10
C LEU A 354 0.12 19.50 -14.28
N ILE A 355 -0.09 18.73 -15.35
CA ILE A 355 0.74 17.56 -15.68
C ILE A 355 2.17 17.99 -16.01
N LEU A 356 2.34 19.12 -16.71
CA LEU A 356 3.67 19.70 -16.92
C LEU A 356 4.36 20.06 -15.60
N LEU A 357 3.66 20.76 -14.70
CA LEU A 357 4.17 21.04 -13.35
C LEU A 357 4.43 19.75 -12.56
N SER A 358 3.66 18.71 -12.83
CA SER A 358 3.81 17.41 -12.19
C SER A 358 5.09 16.68 -12.57
N VAL A 359 5.78 17.07 -13.65
CA VAL A 359 7.14 16.58 -13.94
C VAL A 359 8.08 16.90 -12.78
N LEU A 360 7.98 18.11 -12.20
CA LEU A 360 8.77 18.51 -11.04
C LEU A 360 8.24 17.88 -9.75
N LEU A 361 6.93 17.75 -9.62
CA LEU A 361 6.28 17.15 -8.44
C LEU A 361 6.65 15.67 -8.31
N GLU A 362 6.44 14.89 -9.36
CA GLU A 362 6.64 13.44 -9.36
C GLU A 362 8.14 13.07 -9.30
N ALA A 363 9.03 13.96 -9.74
CA ALA A 363 10.46 13.84 -9.50
C ALA A 363 10.79 13.87 -8.00
N ALA A 364 10.23 14.83 -7.26
CA ALA A 364 10.39 14.94 -5.81
C ALA A 364 9.71 13.78 -5.07
N ARG A 365 8.49 13.42 -5.48
CA ARG A 365 7.74 12.30 -4.93
C ARG A 365 8.48 10.97 -5.10
N ALA A 366 9.10 10.74 -6.26
CA ALA A 366 9.95 9.57 -6.49
C ALA A 366 11.13 9.54 -5.50
N CYS A 367 11.74 10.69 -5.21
CA CYS A 367 12.80 10.79 -4.20
C CYS A 367 12.29 10.41 -2.81
N ASN A 368 11.14 10.95 -2.41
CA ASN A 368 10.53 10.68 -1.12
C ASN A 368 10.18 9.20 -0.97
N VAL A 369 9.43 8.63 -1.92
CA VAL A 369 9.00 7.22 -1.87
C VAL A 369 10.19 6.27 -1.75
N ILE A 370 11.23 6.46 -2.56
CA ILE A 370 12.41 5.58 -2.57
C ILE A 370 13.24 5.77 -1.29
N MET A 371 13.40 7.00 -0.81
CA MET A 371 14.22 7.26 0.37
C MET A 371 13.52 6.90 1.68
N ILE A 372 12.21 7.12 1.78
CA ILE A 372 11.40 6.64 2.90
C ILE A 372 11.43 5.12 2.94
N ALA A 373 11.25 4.44 1.80
CA ALA A 373 11.37 2.98 1.74
C ALA A 373 12.76 2.48 2.17
N SER A 374 13.83 3.21 1.80
CA SER A 374 15.20 2.90 2.20
C SER A 374 15.43 3.07 3.71
N LEU A 375 14.93 4.16 4.28
CA LEU A 375 15.03 4.45 5.73
C LEU A 375 14.20 3.44 6.53
N ASN A 376 12.98 3.15 6.11
CA ASN A 376 12.12 2.15 6.75
C ASN A 376 12.78 0.77 6.72
N ALA A 377 13.36 0.34 5.58
CA ALA A 377 14.10 -0.92 5.48
C ALA A 377 15.31 -1.01 6.42
N SER A 378 15.90 0.14 6.79
CA SER A 378 16.97 0.22 7.79
C SER A 378 16.49 0.21 9.24
N GLY A 379 15.18 0.25 9.48
CA GLY A 379 14.56 0.39 10.79
C GLY A 379 14.37 1.85 11.24
N GLU A 380 14.79 2.84 10.44
CA GLU A 380 14.58 4.27 10.71
C GLU A 380 13.19 4.73 10.26
N VAL A 381 12.15 4.38 11.01
CA VAL A 381 10.77 4.78 10.67
C VAL A 381 10.38 6.16 11.23
N LYS A 382 10.88 6.51 12.42
CA LYS A 382 10.45 7.73 13.13
C LYS A 382 10.78 9.03 12.39
N TYR A 383 11.94 9.07 11.73
CA TYR A 383 12.40 10.29 11.05
C TYR A 383 11.54 10.63 9.82
N PRO A 384 11.28 9.70 8.88
CA PRO A 384 10.29 9.89 7.81
C PRO A 384 8.95 10.41 8.32
N VAL A 385 8.35 9.73 9.30
CA VAL A 385 7.02 10.06 9.85
C VAL A 385 6.98 11.47 10.42
N MET A 386 7.97 11.83 11.24
CA MET A 386 8.02 13.16 11.88
C MET A 386 8.21 14.29 10.87
N MET A 387 9.13 14.11 9.92
CA MET A 387 9.32 15.09 8.84
C MET A 387 8.05 15.19 7.98
N GLY A 388 7.40 14.06 7.72
CA GLY A 388 6.18 14.03 6.93
C GLY A 388 5.05 14.82 7.57
N LEU A 389 4.82 14.62 8.86
CA LEU A 389 3.86 15.38 9.66
C LEU A 389 4.16 16.88 9.66
N ILE A 390 5.41 17.26 9.97
CA ILE A 390 5.79 18.68 10.07
C ILE A 390 5.61 19.39 8.72
N LEU A 391 6.02 18.77 7.61
CA LEU A 391 5.96 19.41 6.30
C LEU A 391 4.55 19.40 5.71
N MET A 392 3.79 18.31 5.83
CA MET A 392 2.39 18.25 5.36
C MET A 392 1.54 19.34 6.02
N TRP A 393 1.62 19.45 7.35
CA TRP A 393 0.75 20.35 8.11
C TRP A 393 1.33 21.76 8.24
N GLY A 394 2.65 21.90 8.37
CA GLY A 394 3.31 23.18 8.57
C GLY A 394 3.71 23.91 7.29
N VAL A 395 3.85 23.20 6.16
CA VAL A 395 4.27 23.78 4.89
C VAL A 395 3.19 23.61 3.83
N SER A 396 2.79 22.37 3.52
CA SER A 396 1.90 22.09 2.38
C SER A 396 0.53 22.76 2.50
N ILE A 397 -0.17 22.58 3.63
CA ILE A 397 -1.50 23.17 3.85
C ILE A 397 -1.44 24.71 3.86
N PRO A 398 -0.58 25.38 4.66
CA PRO A 398 -0.49 26.83 4.66
C PRO A 398 -0.07 27.42 3.30
N ALA A 399 0.88 26.78 2.62
CA ALA A 399 1.31 27.21 1.29
C ALA A 399 0.20 27.06 0.25
N ALA A 400 -0.59 25.98 0.31
CA ALA A 400 -1.72 25.79 -0.59
C ALA A 400 -2.78 26.89 -0.41
N TYR A 401 -3.09 27.26 0.84
CA TYR A 401 -4.00 28.37 1.12
C TYR A 401 -3.42 29.73 0.67
N LEU A 402 -2.15 29.99 0.99
CA LEU A 402 -1.48 31.24 0.65
C LEU A 402 -1.38 31.43 -0.88
N PHE A 403 -0.79 30.47 -1.57
CA PHE A 403 -0.56 30.58 -3.02
C PHE A 403 -1.86 30.41 -3.81
N GLY A 404 -2.74 29.50 -3.39
CA GLY A 404 -3.99 29.22 -4.09
C GLY A 404 -5.05 30.29 -3.90
N ILE A 405 -5.27 30.74 -2.66
CA ILE A 405 -6.37 31.64 -2.31
C ILE A 405 -5.88 33.08 -2.17
N VAL A 406 -4.93 33.34 -1.25
CA VAL A 406 -4.55 34.71 -0.87
C VAL A 406 -3.84 35.45 -2.01
N TRP A 407 -2.93 34.78 -2.71
CA TRP A 407 -2.22 35.36 -3.88
C TRP A 407 -2.98 35.18 -5.19
N GLY A 408 -4.12 34.50 -5.18
CA GLY A 408 -5.00 34.37 -6.35
C GLY A 408 -4.45 33.51 -7.49
N HIS A 409 -3.42 32.66 -7.27
CA HIS A 409 -2.93 31.75 -8.33
C HIS A 409 -3.80 30.51 -8.53
N GLY A 410 -4.88 30.35 -7.75
CA GLY A 410 -5.85 29.28 -7.90
C GLY A 410 -5.22 27.89 -7.80
N ILE A 411 -5.61 26.99 -8.70
CA ILE A 411 -5.13 25.59 -8.65
C ILE A 411 -3.63 25.47 -8.92
N TYR A 412 -3.04 26.39 -9.69
CA TYR A 412 -1.60 26.43 -9.92
C TYR A 412 -0.82 26.76 -8.65
N GLY A 413 -1.37 27.63 -7.80
CA GLY A 413 -0.80 27.93 -6.48
C GLY A 413 -0.81 26.72 -5.55
N ILE A 414 -1.90 25.95 -5.54
CA ILE A 414 -1.98 24.68 -4.79
C ILE A 414 -0.94 23.68 -5.31
N TRP A 415 -0.77 23.57 -6.62
CA TRP A 415 0.23 22.67 -7.22
C TRP A 415 1.66 23.08 -6.87
N LEU A 416 1.95 24.39 -6.85
CA LEU A 416 3.24 24.93 -6.43
C LEU A 416 3.53 24.58 -4.96
N ALA A 417 2.53 24.64 -4.09
CA ALA A 417 2.66 24.22 -2.70
C ALA A 417 3.07 22.74 -2.57
N PHE A 418 2.49 21.86 -3.39
CA PHE A 418 2.89 20.44 -3.43
C PHE A 418 4.33 20.25 -3.88
N ILE A 419 4.75 20.97 -4.92
CA ILE A 419 6.12 20.90 -5.43
C ILE A 419 7.09 21.31 -4.32
N ILE A 420 6.83 22.44 -3.65
CA ILE A 420 7.70 22.95 -2.58
C ILE A 420 7.76 21.96 -1.41
N ASP A 421 6.64 21.45 -0.92
CA ASP A 421 6.59 20.45 0.15
C ASP A 421 7.42 19.20 -0.19
N GLU A 422 7.17 18.62 -1.37
CA GLU A 422 7.81 17.37 -1.78
C GLU A 422 9.32 17.56 -1.97
N TRP A 423 9.77 18.69 -2.51
CA TRP A 423 11.21 18.97 -2.66
C TRP A 423 11.91 19.23 -1.32
N ILE A 424 11.27 19.95 -0.40
CA ILE A 424 11.80 20.15 0.95
C ILE A 424 11.94 18.80 1.66
N ARG A 425 10.91 17.95 1.58
CA ARG A 425 10.94 16.60 2.14
C ARG A 425 12.02 15.74 1.50
N ALA A 426 12.15 15.78 0.17
CA ALA A 426 13.15 15.02 -0.56
C ALA A 426 14.56 15.40 -0.12
N TYR A 427 14.82 16.70 0.07
CA TYR A 427 16.08 17.19 0.62
C TYR A 427 16.38 16.60 1.99
N PHE A 428 15.42 16.63 2.93
CA PHE A 428 15.60 16.07 4.27
C PHE A 428 15.81 14.55 4.26
N MET A 429 15.09 13.81 3.42
CA MET A 429 15.22 12.35 3.31
C MET A 429 16.58 11.95 2.70
N ILE A 430 16.99 12.61 1.61
CA ILE A 430 18.29 12.35 0.96
C ILE A 430 19.43 12.71 1.91
N ARG A 431 19.33 13.86 2.61
CA ARG A 431 20.35 14.28 3.59
C ARG A 431 20.45 13.27 4.73
N ARG A 432 19.33 12.78 5.26
CA ARG A 432 19.32 11.77 6.32
C ARG A 432 19.98 10.48 5.85
N TRP A 433 19.62 9.99 4.66
CA TRP A 433 20.21 8.80 4.07
C TRP A 433 21.73 8.95 3.90
N ARG A 434 22.20 10.09 3.38
CA ARG A 434 23.63 10.38 3.20
C ARG A 434 24.40 10.53 4.50
N SER A 435 23.78 11.05 5.56
CA SER A 435 24.45 11.18 6.86
C SER A 435 24.79 9.84 7.52
N GLY A 436 24.16 8.74 7.07
CA GLY A 436 24.44 7.40 7.60
C GLY A 436 23.99 7.17 9.03
N LYS A 437 23.27 8.10 9.69
CA LYS A 437 22.78 7.93 11.06
C LYS A 437 21.92 6.67 11.25
N TRP A 438 21.17 6.29 10.22
CA TRP A 438 20.41 5.04 10.17
C TRP A 438 21.25 3.79 10.38
N ARG A 439 22.56 3.80 10.08
CA ARG A 439 23.46 2.64 10.23
C ARG A 439 23.66 2.21 11.69
N GLN A 440 23.39 3.10 12.63
CA GLN A 440 23.52 2.82 14.06
C GLN A 440 22.30 2.08 14.61
N ILE A 441 21.21 2.01 13.85
CA ILE A 441 19.98 1.36 14.29
C ILE A 441 20.17 -0.16 14.19
N ARG A 442 19.88 -0.83 15.30
CA ARG A 442 19.89 -2.29 15.41
C ARG A 442 18.49 -2.75 15.82
N LEU A 443 17.93 -3.67 15.05
CA LEU A 443 16.67 -4.33 15.37
C LEU A 443 16.91 -5.42 16.41
N SER A 444 16.08 -5.47 17.45
CA SER A 444 16.24 -6.42 18.55
C SER A 444 16.10 -7.87 18.07
N ALA A 445 15.16 -8.13 17.16
CA ALA A 445 14.96 -9.43 16.54
C ALA A 445 16.16 -9.92 15.72
N VAL A 446 16.97 -9.02 15.15
CA VAL A 446 18.13 -9.39 14.32
C VAL A 446 19.39 -9.60 15.18
N ASN A 447 19.55 -8.81 16.25
CA ASN A 447 20.76 -8.74 17.05
C ASN A 447 20.90 -9.82 18.13
N THR A 448 19.92 -10.72 18.28
CA THR A 448 20.07 -11.83 19.20
C THR A 448 21.13 -12.82 18.69
N ASN A 449 22.34 -12.74 19.24
CA ASN A 449 23.12 -13.93 19.59
C ASN A 449 22.32 -14.64 20.69
N ARG A 450 21.23 -15.32 20.30
CA ARG A 450 20.50 -16.20 21.19
C ARG A 450 21.38 -17.43 21.38
N THR A 451 22.30 -17.36 22.34
CA THR A 451 23.00 -18.52 22.87
C THR A 451 21.96 -19.57 23.23
N SER A 452 22.27 -20.82 22.90
CA SER A 452 21.49 -22.05 23.10
C SER A 452 20.87 -22.23 24.50
N THR A 453 21.20 -21.36 25.46
CA THR A 453 20.69 -21.32 26.83
C THR A 453 19.24 -20.81 26.96
N GLU A 454 18.76 -19.91 26.07
CA GLU A 454 17.35 -19.45 26.13
C GLU A 454 16.37 -20.51 25.60
N LEU A 455 16.81 -21.34 24.66
CA LEU A 455 16.04 -22.49 24.15
C LEU A 455 15.79 -23.57 25.21
N GLN A 456 16.60 -23.64 26.27
CA GLN A 456 16.40 -24.59 27.37
C GLN A 456 15.59 -24.02 28.54
N ARG A 457 15.53 -22.68 28.71
CA ARG A 457 14.72 -22.07 29.77
C ARG A 457 13.23 -22.04 29.44
N ASP A 458 12.85 -21.85 28.19
CA ASP A 458 11.43 -21.83 27.79
C ASP A 458 10.80 -23.22 27.62
N VAL A 459 11.61 -24.29 27.69
CA VAL A 459 11.13 -25.69 27.71
C VAL A 459 10.97 -26.21 29.14
N GLY A 460 11.51 -25.50 30.15
CA GLY A 460 11.47 -25.91 31.56
C GLY A 460 10.32 -25.34 32.38
N THR A 461 9.43 -24.55 31.78
CA THR A 461 8.26 -23.97 32.45
C THR A 461 7.02 -24.05 31.57
N ILE A 462 6.64 -25.27 31.19
CA ILE A 462 5.25 -25.66 30.88
C ILE A 462 5.02 -27.03 31.50
#